data_AF-A0A968STL9-F1
#
_entry.id   AF-A0A968STL9-F1
#
_cell.length_a   1.000
_cell.length_b   1.000
_cell.length_c   1.000
_cell.angle_alpha   90.00
_cell.angle_beta   90.00
_cell.angle_gamma   90.00
#
_symmetry.space_group_name_H-M   'P 1'
#
loop_
_entity.id
_entity.type
_entity.pdbx_description
1 polymer ?
#
loop_
_entity_poly.entity_id
_entity_poly.type
_entity_poly.pdbx_seq_one_letter_code
_entity_poly.pdbx_strand_id
1 'polypeptide(L)' 'MPYSVDLKIRVLQFVEQGSGISKAAKLYQVGRATIYRWLGQTNLEPITACS' A
#
# COMPACT_ATOMS: atom_id res chain seq x y z
N MET A 1 -13.17 -4.26 0.98
CA MET A 1 -13.19 -2.79 0.89
C MET A 1 -12.21 -2.35 -0.19
N PRO A 2 -12.66 -1.68 -1.25
CA PRO A 2 -11.76 -1.09 -2.23
C PRO A 2 -11.18 0.20 -1.63
N TYR A 3 -9.86 0.25 -1.47
CA TYR A 3 -9.17 1.49 -1.18
C TYR A 3 -8.91 2.23 -2.49
N SER A 4 -9.02 3.56 -2.49
CA SER A 4 -8.68 4.37 -3.66
C SER A 4 -7.20 4.22 -4.02
N VAL A 5 -6.91 4.22 -5.32
CA VAL A 5 -5.54 4.13 -5.85
C VAL A 5 -4.68 5.27 -5.31
N ASP A 6 -5.23 6.47 -5.23
CA ASP A 6 -4.55 7.66 -4.69
C ASP A 6 -4.11 7.48 -3.24
N LEU A 7 -4.95 6.82 -2.43
CA LEU A 7 -4.65 6.56 -1.03
C LEU A 7 -3.52 5.54 -0.90
N LYS A 8 -3.50 4.50 -1.74
CA LYS A 8 -2.38 3.54 -1.80
C LYS A 8 -1.07 4.27 -2.14
N ILE A 9 -1.07 5.14 -3.15
CA ILE A 9 0.12 5.88 -3.58
C ILE A 9 0.64 6.78 -2.44
N ARG A 10 -0.23 7.58 -1.80
CA ARG A 10 0.18 8.45 -0.68
C ARG A 10 0.76 7.66 0.50
N VAL A 11 0.16 6.53 0.84
CA VAL A 11 0.64 5.66 1.93
C VAL A 11 2.01 5.08 1.60
N LEU A 12 2.21 4.61 0.36
CA LEU A 12 3.50 4.06 -0.07
C LEU A 12 4.60 5.12 -0.10
N GLN A 13 4.34 6.29 -0.69
CA GLN A 13 5.30 7.41 -0.70
C GLN A 13 5.69 7.85 0.71
N PHE A 14 4.72 7.89 1.63
CA PHE A 14 4.99 8.22 3.03
C PHE A 14 5.93 7.20 3.70
N VAL A 15 5.72 5.90 3.42
CA VAL A 15 6.59 4.83 3.92
C VAL A 15 7.97 4.86 3.28
N GLU A 16 8.08 5.12 1.97
CA GLU A 16 9.35 5.26 1.24
C GLU A 16 10.19 6.43 1.73
N GLN A 17 9.55 7.53 2.15
CA GLN A 17 10.24 8.66 2.80
C GLN A 17 10.85 8.32 4.18
N GLY A 18 10.78 7.07 4.62
CA GLY A 18 11.30 6.62 5.91
C GLY A 18 10.34 6.85 7.08
N SER A 19 9.13 7.32 6.82
CA SER A 19 8.11 7.43 7.85
C SER A 19 7.53 6.05 8.14
N GLY A 20 7.96 5.43 9.25
CA GLY A 20 7.66 4.04 9.57
C GLY A 20 6.17 3.64 9.44
N ILE A 21 5.94 2.37 9.08
CA ILE A 21 4.63 1.77 8.76
C ILE A 21 3.58 2.01 9.86
N SER A 22 3.98 1.97 11.13
CA SER A 22 3.07 2.22 12.27
C SER A 22 2.50 3.64 12.27
N LYS A 23 3.28 4.63 11.80
CA LYS A 23 2.84 6.03 11.70
C LYS A 23 1.89 6.20 10.52
N ALA A 24 2.20 5.57 9.38
CA ALA A 24 1.32 5.55 8.21
C ALA A 24 -0.06 4.92 8.55
N ALA A 25 -0.07 3.81 9.27
CA ALA A 25 -1.30 3.14 9.69
C ALA A 25 -2.22 4.03 10.53
N LYS A 26 -1.65 4.79 11.48
CA LYS A 26 -2.40 5.74 12.31
C LYS A 26 -2.88 6.96 11.51
N LEU A 27 -2.01 7.50 10.65
CA LEU A 27 -2.28 8.74 9.92
C LEU A 27 -3.34 8.56 8.83
N TYR A 28 -3.27 7.46 8.09
CA TYR A 28 -4.18 7.15 6.99
C TYR A 28 -5.34 6.23 7.40
N GLN A 29 -5.42 5.85 8.68
CA GLN A 29 -6.39 4.88 9.21
C GLN A 29 -6.44 3.56 8.41
N VAL A 30 -5.28 3.12 7.92
CA VAL A 30 -5.14 1.87 7.17
C VAL A 30 -4.54 0.81 8.08
N GLY A 31 -5.14 -0.38 8.09
CA GLY A 31 -4.60 -1.51 8.84
C GLY A 31 -3.18 -1.86 8.38
N ARG A 32 -2.27 -2.13 9.33
CA ARG A 32 -0.86 -2.47 9.05
C ARG A 32 -0.73 -3.63 8.05
N ALA A 33 -1.57 -4.65 8.16
CA ALA A 33 -1.61 -5.79 7.23
C ALA A 33 -1.87 -5.37 5.78
N THR A 34 -2.71 -4.36 5.56
CA THR A 34 -2.98 -3.80 4.22
C THR A 34 -1.75 -3.08 3.68
N ILE A 35 -1.05 -2.31 4.52
CA ILE A 35 0.18 -1.61 4.13
C ILE A 35 1.27 -2.62 3.76
N TYR A 36 1.47 -3.67 4.57
CA TYR A 36 2.38 -4.76 4.23
C TYR A 36 1.99 -5.46 2.92
N ARG A 37 0.69 -5.68 2.68
CA ARG A 37 0.21 -6.24 1.42
C ARG A 37 0.53 -5.33 0.23
N TRP A 38 0.44 -4.02 0.38
CA TRP A 38 0.80 -3.07 -0.68
C TRP A 38 2.30 -2.99 -0.93
N LEU A 39 3.12 -3.09 0.12
CA LEU A 39 4.58 -3.15 -0.01
C LEU A 39 5.04 -4.45 -0.67
N GLY A 40 4.37 -5.57 -0.38
CA GLY A 40 4.64 -6.86 -1.03
C GLY A 40 4.07 -6.98 -2.45
N GLN A 41 3.15 -6.10 -2.84
CA GLN A 41 2.64 -5.98 -4.20
C GLN A 41 3.54 -5.04 -5.03
N THR A 42 4.81 -5.42 -5.21
CA THR A 42 5.70 -4.78 -6.19
C THR A 42 5.24 -5.02 -7.61
N ASN A 43 4.46 -6.08 -7.87
CA ASN A 43 3.92 -6.34 -9.20
C ASN A 43 2.53 -5.71 -9.34
N LEU A 44 2.47 -4.57 -10.04
CA LEU A 44 1.24 -3.97 -10.56
C LEU A 44 0.80 -4.60 -11.89
N GLU A 45 1.33 -5.78 -12.24
CA GLU A 45 0.77 -6.49 -13.38
C GLU A 45 -0.62 -7.01 -13.03
N PRO A 46 -1.63 -6.74 -13.87
CA PRO A 46 -2.85 -7.52 -13.81
C PRO A 46 -2.44 -8.99 -13.91
N ILE A 47 -3.11 -9.83 -13.13
CA ILE A 47 -3.00 -11.29 -13.19
C ILE A 47 -3.56 -11.77 -14.54
N THR A 48 -2.93 -11.40 -15.65
CA THR A 48 -3.12 -12.01 -16.97
C THR A 48 -2.04 -13.08 -17.12
N ALA A 49 -2.01 -14.01 -16.17
CA ALA A 49 -1.32 -15.29 -16.34
C ALA A 49 -2.35 -16.28 -16.91
N CYS A 50 -2.69 -16.10 -18.19
CA CYS A 50 -3.35 -17.09 -19.04
C CYS A 50 -3.00 -16.72 -20.49
N SER A 51 -1.93 -17.29 -21.02
CA SER A 51 -1.63 -17.45 -22.44
C SER A 51 -0.91 -18.76 -22.61
#